data_AF-A0A7L2BJR5-F1
#
_entry.id   AF-A0A7L2BJR5-F1
#
_cell.length_a   1.000
_cell.length_b   1.000
_cell.length_c   1.000
_cell.angle_alpha   90.00
_cell.angle_beta   90.00
_cell.angle_gamma   90.00
#
_symmetry.space_group_name_H-M   'P 1'
#
loop_
_entity.id
_entity.type
_entity.pdbx_description
1 polymer ?
#
loop_
_entity_poly.entity_id
_entity_poly.type
_entity_poly.pdbx_seq_one_letter_code
_entity_poly.pdbx_strand_id
1 'polypeptide(L)' 'AFKDTGKAPVEQEVAIHRIRITLTSRNVKSLEKVCADLIRGAKEKNLKVKGPVRMPTKVL' A
#
# COMPACT_ATOMS: atom_id res chain seq x y z
N ALA A 1 -47.69 15.48 -0.15
CA ALA A 1 -47.55 14.33 -1.06
C ALA A 1 -46.59 14.70 -2.18
N PHE A 2 -45.35 14.22 -2.14
CA PHE A 2 -44.58 13.81 -3.32
C PHE A 2 -43.42 12.94 -2.82
N LYS A 3 -43.16 11.87 -3.53
CA LYS A 3 -42.43 10.67 -3.08
C LYS A 3 -41.19 10.59 -3.95
N ASP A 4 -40.02 10.98 -3.43
CA ASP A 4 -38.75 10.74 -4.12
C ASP A 4 -38.19 9.38 -3.71
N THR A 5 -38.57 8.43 -4.55
CA THR A 5 -38.07 7.06 -4.62
C THR A 5 -36.58 7.03 -4.97
N GLY A 6 -35.83 6.21 -4.24
CA GLY A 6 -34.74 5.43 -4.83
C GLY A 6 -33.39 6.13 -4.95
N LYS A 7 -32.70 6.34 -3.83
CA LYS A 7 -31.23 6.30 -3.86
C LYS A 7 -30.84 4.84 -3.70
N ALA A 8 -30.64 4.17 -4.84
CA ALA A 8 -30.01 2.86 -4.91
C ALA A 8 -28.75 2.86 -4.04
N PRO A 9 -28.37 1.73 -3.42
CA PRO A 9 -27.08 1.64 -2.75
C PRO A 9 -26.05 1.93 -3.84
N VAL A 10 -25.33 3.04 -3.67
CA VAL A 10 -24.17 3.34 -4.51
C VAL A 10 -23.26 2.15 -4.27
N GLU A 11 -23.18 1.24 -5.24
CA GLU A 11 -22.15 0.22 -5.28
C GLU A 11 -20.87 1.00 -5.04
N GLN A 12 -20.28 0.82 -3.85
CA GLN A 12 -19.01 1.41 -3.52
C GLN A 12 -18.03 0.75 -4.49
N GLU A 13 -17.86 1.35 -5.67
CA GLU A 13 -16.70 1.12 -6.50
C GLU A 13 -15.53 1.23 -5.55
N VAL A 14 -14.92 0.08 -5.25
CA VAL A 14 -13.88 -0.03 -4.24
C VAL A 14 -12.73 0.82 -4.75
N ALA A 15 -12.66 2.07 -4.31
CA ALA A 15 -11.68 3.02 -4.81
C ALA A 15 -10.29 2.41 -4.59
N ILE A 16 -9.61 2.09 -5.69
CA ILE A 16 -8.32 1.40 -5.65
C ILE A 16 -7.29 2.42 -5.16
N HIS A 17 -7.02 2.42 -3.86
CA HIS A 17 -6.01 3.28 -3.25
C HIS A 17 -4.61 2.77 -3.57
N ARG A 18 -3.86 3.51 -4.39
CA ARG A 18 -2.47 3.19 -4.73
C ARG A 18 -1.53 3.88 -3.74
N ILE A 19 -1.08 3.12 -2.74
CA ILE A 19 -0.20 3.64 -1.67
C ILE A 19 1.27 3.41 -2.06
N ARG A 20 2.14 4.39 -1.77
CA ARG A 20 3.60 4.24 -1.82
C ARG A 20 4.15 4.31 -0.41
N ILE A 21 4.94 3.31 -0.03
CA ILE A 21 5.58 3.23 1.30
C ILE A 21 7.08 3.46 1.10
N THR A 22 7.63 4.43 1.82
CA THR A 22 9.07 4.73 1.83
C THR A 22 9.65 4.31 3.16
N LEU A 23 10.63 3.40 3.15
CA LEU A 23 11.35 2.97 4.35
C LEU A 23 12.74 3.61 4.34
N THR A 24 13.08 4.33 5.42
CA THR A 24 14.39 4.97 5.59
C THR A 24 15.00 4.56 6.93
N SER A 25 16.26 4.13 6.92
CA SER A 25 17.01 3.81 8.13
C SER A 25 18.51 3.95 7.86
N ARG A 26 19.30 4.14 8.93
CA ARG A 26 20.77 4.09 8.87
C ARG A 26 21.29 2.64 8.83
N ASN A 27 20.52 1.68 9.32
CA ASN A 27 20.93 0.27 9.38
C ASN A 27 20.30 -0.52 8.22
N VAL A 28 21.15 -0.88 7.25
CA VAL A 28 20.74 -1.59 6.02
C VAL A 28 20.18 -2.98 6.33
N LYS A 29 20.79 -3.75 7.24
CA LYS A 29 20.34 -5.13 7.55
C LYS A 29 18.92 -5.14 8.11
N SER A 30 18.62 -4.23 9.05
CA SER A 30 17.26 -4.13 9.59
C SER A 30 16.26 -3.63 8.55
N LEU A 31 16.68 -2.71 7.67
CA LEU A 31 15.81 -2.15 6.64
C LEU A 31 15.40 -3.21 5.61
N GLU A 32 16.34 -4.03 5.18
CA GLU A 32 16.07 -5.13 4.24
C GLU A 32 15.18 -6.20 4.84
N LYS A 33 15.39 -6.57 6.12
CA LYS A 33 14.52 -7.53 6.81
C LYS A 33 13.06 -7.04 6.85
N VAL A 34 12.84 -5.80 7.31
CA VAL A 34 11.50 -5.21 7.40
C VAL A 34 10.85 -5.10 6.02
N CYS A 35 11.63 -4.72 5.00
CA CYS A 35 11.15 -4.65 3.63
C CYS A 35 10.67 -6.02 3.11
N ALA A 36 11.45 -7.08 3.36
CA ALA A 36 11.11 -8.43 2.96
C ALA A 36 9.82 -8.94 3.65
N ASP A 37 9.70 -8.71 4.96
CA ASP A 37 8.52 -9.09 5.74
C ASP A 37 7.25 -8.34 5.27
N LEU A 38 7.37 -7.06 4.92
CA LEU A 38 6.24 -6.28 4.40
C LEU A 38 5.76 -6.79 3.03
N ILE A 39 6.70 -7.11 2.14
CA ILE A 39 6.38 -7.68 0.82
C ILE A 39 5.72 -9.06 0.98
N ARG A 40 6.23 -9.89 1.89
CA ARG A 40 5.65 -11.20 2.20
C ARG A 40 4.23 -11.06 2.73
N GLY A 41 4.01 -10.21 3.74
CA GLY A 41 2.68 -9.98 4.32
C GLY A 41 1.67 -9.37 3.32
N ALA A 42 2.14 -8.55 2.37
CA ALA A 42 1.28 -8.04 1.31
C ALA A 42 0.86 -9.14 0.32
N LYS A 43 1.78 -10.05 -0.02
CA LYS A 43 1.48 -11.22 -0.89
C LYS A 43 0.53 -12.20 -0.21
N GLU A 44 0.69 -12.46 1.09
CA GLU A 44 -0.23 -13.30 1.88
C GLU A 44 -1.67 -12.74 1.85
N LYS A 45 -1.83 -11.42 1.80
CA LYS A 45 -3.13 -10.74 1.68
C LYS A 45 -3.61 -10.54 0.23
N ASN A 46 -2.94 -11.17 -0.74
CA ASN A 46 -3.27 -11.07 -2.17
C ASN A 46 -3.26 -9.63 -2.72
N LEU A 47 -2.45 -8.73 -2.15
CA LEU A 47 -2.29 -7.37 -2.64
C LEU A 47 -1.25 -7.32 -3.76
N LYS A 48 -1.53 -6.54 -4.81
CA LYS A 48 -0.57 -6.29 -5.89
C LYS A 48 0.52 -5.32 -5.42
N VAL A 49 1.75 -5.80 -5.32
CA VAL A 49 2.92 -5.00 -4.95
C VAL A 49 3.81 -4.71 -6.16
N LYS A 50 4.26 -3.45 -6.28
CA LYS A 50 5.45 -3.11 -7.05
C LYS A 50 6.65 -3.26 -6.11
N GLY A 51 7.65 -4.04 -6.50
CA GLY A 51 8.78 -4.39 -5.64
C GLY A 51 9.55 -3.17 -5.07
N PRO A 52 10.51 -3.40 -4.16
CA PRO A 52 11.19 -2.31 -3.49
C PRO A 52 12.10 -1.56 -4.47
N VAL A 53 11.91 -0.24 -4.55
CA VAL A 53 12.79 0.64 -5.33
C VAL A 53 13.87 1.17 -4.40
N ARG A 54 15.13 0.87 -4.70
CA ARG A 54 16.28 1.31 -3.90
C ARG A 54 16.70 2.71 -4.32
N MET A 55 16.61 3.66 -3.40
CA MET A 55 17.11 5.03 -3.59
C MET A 55 18.62 5.08 -3.26
N PRO A 56 19.38 6.01 -3.86
CA PRO A 56 20.78 6.23 -3.49
C PRO A 56 20.93 6.57 -2.00
N THR A 57 21.96 6.01 -1.36
CA THR A 57 22.26 6.27 0.06
C THR A 57 23.05 7.56 0.22
N LYS A 58 22.66 8.40 1.19
CA LYS A 58 23.47 9.54 1.60
C LYS A 58 24.65 9.06 2.43
N VAL A 59 25.87 9.45 2.06
CA VAL A 59 27.06 9.29 2.90
C VAL A 59 27.01 10.39 3.96
N LEU A 60 27.03 10.00 5.24
CA LEU A 60 26.98 10.90 6.40
C LEU A 60 28.39 11.24 6.88
#